data_AF-A0A7S1KIS0-F1
#
_entry.id   AF-A0A7S1KIS0-F1
#
_cell.length_a   1.000
_cell.length_b   1.000
_cell.length_c   1.000
_cell.angle_alpha   90.00
_cell.angle_beta   90.00
_cell.angle_gamma   90.00
#
_symmetry.space_group_name_H-M   'P 1'
#
loop_
_entity.id
_entity.type
_entity.pdbx_description
1 polymer ?
#
loop_
_entity_poly.entity_id
_entity_poly.type
_entity_poly.pdbx_seq_one_letter_code
_entity_poly.pdbx_strand_id
1 'polypeptide(L)'
;MTGSIPTIDLSLLESPEGHAAASRDVLHAMEHVGFLAIKNIPGYDERRLLEAAKWFFDSPLEDKLKIGKRRFNPKQPNIYKGYFPCQPAANESKTTSYKEGLDIGIDVPAELQHQLPPWPLKHLYEPNLLPQADTPESVAFSKTLSDHLAVVQRASHAIMSVLAVGLGLPSDYFLPLFEPLPLSTLRLIHYPYRPPAAADTSAEAAATEGEPVLHCSEHTDSGFLTILATFDFKGLQILTGDGRWVDVPPRPDVLVVNIGDTLAKLSGGRFKATRHRVVDLRQERYSVPFFYEPRYDVDISKPFTHRPLQAEGEASPKSHGGSPPRTLLAVPRMSDHLLAHPQKTPPFPHLPSEWYGVWLLGKIKEFVEYGDVLETVETESDGSCELPPAAMMADA
;
A
#
# COMPACT_ATOMS: atom_id res chain seq x y z
N MET A 1 -7.61 13.52 -23.76
CA MET A 1 -6.52 12.54 -23.91
C MET A 1 -6.94 11.29 -23.17
N THR A 2 -7.01 10.14 -23.84
CA THR A 2 -7.13 8.84 -23.15
C THR A 2 -5.90 8.67 -22.26
N GLY A 3 -6.10 8.50 -20.95
CA GLY A 3 -5.05 8.41 -19.93
C GLY A 3 -4.29 7.08 -19.96
N SER A 4 -3.78 6.67 -21.13
CA SER A 4 -3.05 5.41 -21.25
C SER A 4 -1.71 5.51 -20.50
N ILE A 5 -1.58 4.74 -19.42
CA ILE A 5 -0.30 4.54 -18.74
C ILE A 5 0.67 3.78 -19.68
N PRO A 6 1.99 4.05 -19.60
CA PRO A 6 2.99 3.34 -20.40
C PRO A 6 2.88 1.83 -20.22
N THR A 7 3.18 1.07 -21.28
CA THR A 7 3.10 -0.40 -21.25
C THR A 7 4.43 -1.00 -21.59
N ILE A 8 4.96 -1.82 -20.69
CA ILE A 8 6.27 -2.47 -20.80
C ILE A 8 6.07 -3.97 -21.00
N ASP A 9 6.91 -4.57 -21.84
CA ASP A 9 6.94 -6.01 -22.03
C ASP A 9 7.81 -6.65 -20.95
N LEU A 10 7.23 -7.47 -20.07
CA LEU A 10 7.95 -8.06 -18.95
C LEU A 10 8.97 -9.11 -19.41
N SER A 11 8.74 -9.79 -20.55
CA SER A 11 9.69 -10.78 -21.07
C SER A 11 11.06 -10.17 -21.39
N LEU A 12 11.11 -8.86 -21.65
CA LEU A 12 12.36 -8.12 -21.82
C LEU A 12 13.05 -7.82 -20.48
N LEU A 13 12.34 -7.88 -19.36
CA LEU A 13 12.91 -7.57 -18.04
C LEU A 13 13.58 -8.79 -17.39
N GLU A 14 13.69 -9.90 -18.10
CA GLU A 14 14.36 -11.13 -17.62
C GLU A 14 15.80 -11.29 -18.15
N SER A 15 16.30 -10.36 -18.99
CA SER A 15 17.70 -10.36 -19.44
C SER A 15 18.41 -9.01 -19.23
N PRO A 16 19.74 -9.01 -19.02
CA PRO A 16 20.52 -7.78 -18.91
C PRO A 16 20.37 -6.84 -20.11
N GLU A 17 20.28 -7.39 -21.33
CA GLU A 17 20.10 -6.60 -22.56
C GLU A 17 18.75 -5.89 -22.59
N GLY A 18 17.70 -6.59 -22.16
CA GLY A 18 16.37 -6.01 -22.09
C GLY A 18 16.20 -5.03 -20.92
N HIS A 19 16.96 -5.19 -19.83
CA HIS A 19 17.03 -4.18 -18.75
C HIS A 19 17.48 -2.83 -19.29
N ALA A 20 18.58 -2.79 -20.04
CA ALA A 20 19.08 -1.55 -20.62
C ALA A 20 18.05 -0.90 -21.56
N ALA A 21 17.40 -1.71 -22.41
CA ALA A 21 16.41 -1.23 -23.37
C ALA A 21 15.14 -0.67 -22.71
N ALA A 22 14.66 -1.31 -21.63
CA ALA A 22 13.43 -0.92 -20.94
C ALA A 22 13.64 0.14 -19.83
N SER A 23 14.86 0.25 -19.29
CA SER A 23 15.17 1.10 -18.13
C SER A 23 14.72 2.55 -18.31
N ARG A 24 14.95 3.14 -19.48
CA ARG A 24 14.53 4.52 -19.78
C ARG A 24 13.02 4.69 -19.67
N ASP A 25 12.26 3.78 -20.24
CA ASP A 25 10.81 3.90 -20.34
C ASP A 25 10.14 3.60 -18.98
N VAL A 26 10.66 2.61 -18.25
CA VAL A 26 10.25 2.31 -16.86
C VAL A 26 10.56 3.50 -15.95
N LEU A 27 11.79 4.01 -15.99
CA LEU A 27 12.22 5.14 -15.17
C LEU A 27 11.38 6.39 -15.46
N HIS A 28 11.16 6.71 -16.74
CA HIS A 28 10.32 7.83 -17.15
C HIS A 28 8.89 7.69 -16.61
N ALA A 29 8.29 6.50 -16.73
CA ALA A 29 6.95 6.24 -16.20
C ALA A 29 6.89 6.47 -14.68
N MET A 30 7.87 5.98 -13.93
CA MET A 30 7.90 6.12 -12.46
C MET A 30 8.17 7.54 -11.99
N GLU A 31 8.97 8.33 -12.72
CA GLU A 31 9.26 9.73 -12.40
C GLU A 31 8.12 10.69 -12.71
N HIS A 32 7.34 10.42 -13.78
CA HIS A 32 6.37 11.40 -14.29
C HIS A 32 4.93 11.02 -13.99
N VAL A 33 4.62 9.72 -13.99
CA VAL A 33 3.25 9.20 -13.84
C VAL A 33 3.09 8.38 -12.56
N GLY A 34 4.12 7.66 -12.11
CA GLY A 34 4.02 6.75 -10.96
C GLY A 34 3.21 5.48 -11.22
N PHE A 35 2.78 5.27 -12.48
CA PHE A 35 2.03 4.11 -12.95
C PHE A 35 2.57 3.64 -14.30
N LEU A 36 2.58 2.33 -14.50
CA LEU A 36 2.72 1.69 -15.81
C LEU A 36 1.87 0.41 -15.84
N ALA A 37 1.85 -0.26 -16.98
CA ALA A 37 1.36 -1.63 -17.06
C ALA A 37 2.42 -2.56 -17.65
N ILE A 38 2.35 -3.83 -17.29
CA ILE A 38 3.22 -4.88 -17.81
C ILE A 38 2.40 -5.94 -18.55
N LYS A 39 2.93 -6.42 -19.67
CA LYS A 39 2.34 -7.48 -20.51
C LYS A 39 3.35 -8.60 -20.76
N ASN A 40 2.90 -9.70 -21.37
CA ASN A 40 3.74 -10.86 -21.70
C ASN A 40 4.48 -11.41 -20.48
N ILE A 41 3.74 -11.61 -19.38
CA ILE A 41 4.25 -11.97 -18.06
C ILE A 41 4.39 -13.51 -17.97
N PRO A 42 5.61 -14.07 -17.85
CA PRO A 42 5.79 -15.52 -17.83
C PRO A 42 5.10 -16.20 -16.63
N GLY A 43 4.21 -17.13 -16.94
CA GLY A 43 3.44 -17.89 -15.95
C GLY A 43 2.20 -17.17 -15.40
N TYR A 44 1.90 -15.94 -15.86
CA TYR A 44 0.64 -15.29 -15.54
C TYR A 44 -0.50 -15.93 -16.32
N ASP A 45 -1.57 -16.29 -15.61
CA ASP A 45 -2.81 -16.80 -16.17
C ASP A 45 -3.97 -16.00 -15.54
N GLU A 46 -4.40 -14.96 -16.27
CA GLU A 46 -5.45 -14.05 -15.82
C GLU A 46 -6.77 -14.78 -15.59
N ARG A 47 -7.14 -15.68 -16.52
CA ARG A 47 -8.41 -16.41 -16.47
C ARG A 47 -8.47 -17.32 -15.26
N ARG A 48 -7.42 -18.10 -15.03
CA ARG A 48 -7.33 -19.02 -13.89
C ARG A 48 -7.36 -18.26 -12.56
N LEU A 49 -6.70 -17.10 -12.47
CA LEU A 49 -6.75 -16.26 -11.27
C LEU A 49 -8.15 -15.70 -11.01
N LEU A 50 -8.85 -15.25 -12.05
CA LEU A 50 -10.23 -14.75 -11.93
C LEU A 50 -11.19 -15.86 -11.52
N GLU A 51 -11.09 -17.04 -12.13
CA GLU A 51 -11.89 -18.22 -11.80
C GLU A 51 -11.67 -18.64 -10.33
N ALA A 52 -10.42 -18.62 -9.86
CA ALA A 52 -10.09 -18.90 -8.46
C ALA A 52 -10.67 -17.85 -7.49
N ALA A 53 -10.61 -16.56 -7.83
CA ALA A 53 -11.21 -15.50 -7.03
C ALA A 53 -12.73 -15.66 -6.94
N LYS A 54 -13.40 -15.90 -8.08
CA LYS A 54 -14.86 -16.16 -8.14
C LYS A 54 -15.25 -17.36 -7.31
N TRP A 55 -14.61 -18.51 -7.51
CA TRP A 55 -14.87 -19.73 -6.74
C TRP A 55 -14.81 -19.47 -5.22
N PHE A 56 -13.80 -18.74 -4.76
CA PHE A 56 -13.69 -18.41 -3.34
C PHE A 56 -14.80 -17.46 -2.87
N PHE A 57 -15.04 -16.36 -3.58
CA PHE A 57 -16.00 -15.34 -3.13
C PHE A 57 -17.47 -15.76 -3.31
N ASP A 58 -17.76 -16.67 -4.25
CA ASP A 58 -19.08 -17.28 -4.45
C ASP A 58 -19.41 -18.32 -3.37
N SER A 59 -18.42 -18.76 -2.59
CA SER A 59 -18.64 -19.68 -1.48
C SER A 59 -19.48 -19.04 -0.35
N PRO A 60 -20.25 -19.84 0.41
CA PRO A 60 -21.02 -19.34 1.55
C PRO A 60 -20.17 -18.52 2.52
N LEU A 61 -20.74 -17.44 3.08
CA LEU A 61 -20.04 -16.58 4.04
C LEU A 61 -19.51 -17.38 5.23
N GLU A 62 -20.25 -18.38 5.70
CA GLU A 62 -19.83 -19.25 6.80
C GLU A 62 -18.55 -20.02 6.49
N ASP A 63 -18.36 -20.46 5.25
CA ASP A 63 -17.16 -21.16 4.81
C ASP A 63 -15.97 -20.21 4.69
N LYS A 64 -16.18 -19.01 4.13
CA LYS A 64 -15.16 -17.96 4.06
C LYS A 64 -14.71 -17.53 5.46
N LEU A 65 -15.64 -17.40 6.41
CA LEU A 65 -15.34 -17.04 7.81
C LEU A 65 -14.55 -18.12 8.55
N LYS A 66 -14.56 -19.39 8.12
CA LYS A 66 -13.68 -20.42 8.71
C LYS A 66 -12.22 -20.00 8.64
N ILE A 67 -11.79 -19.28 7.60
CA ILE A 67 -10.43 -18.76 7.44
C ILE A 67 -10.35 -17.23 7.67
N GLY A 68 -11.34 -16.67 8.35
CA GLY A 68 -11.39 -15.25 8.68
C GLY A 68 -10.26 -14.83 9.63
N LYS A 69 -9.83 -13.57 9.54
CA LYS A 69 -8.94 -12.98 10.56
C LYS A 69 -9.58 -13.09 11.93
N ARG A 70 -8.78 -13.13 13.01
CA ARG A 70 -9.22 -13.28 14.40
C ARG A 70 -10.35 -12.34 14.78
N ARG A 71 -10.35 -11.11 14.24
CA ARG A 71 -11.43 -10.13 14.43
C ARG A 71 -12.80 -10.63 13.94
N PHE A 72 -12.84 -11.34 12.81
CA PHE A 72 -14.07 -11.84 12.19
C PHE A 72 -14.36 -13.30 12.57
N ASN A 73 -13.35 -14.04 13.03
CA ASN A 73 -13.50 -15.36 13.60
C ASN A 73 -12.54 -15.52 14.80
N PRO A 74 -13.01 -15.35 16.05
CA PRO A 74 -12.17 -15.43 17.26
C PRO A 74 -11.47 -16.78 17.47
N LYS A 75 -11.88 -17.84 16.74
CA LYS A 75 -11.21 -19.15 16.78
C LYS A 75 -9.92 -19.18 15.96
N GLN A 76 -9.71 -18.23 15.07
CA GLN A 76 -8.51 -18.14 14.25
C GLN A 76 -7.39 -17.36 14.96
N PRO A 77 -6.12 -17.78 14.84
CA PRO A 77 -5.01 -17.15 15.55
C PRO A 77 -4.53 -15.85 14.89
N ASN A 78 -4.74 -15.73 13.57
CA ASN A 78 -4.14 -14.68 12.76
C ASN A 78 -4.82 -13.33 12.93
N ILE A 79 -4.03 -12.27 13.11
CA ILE A 79 -4.51 -10.89 13.16
C ILE A 79 -4.47 -10.26 11.77
N TYR A 80 -3.43 -10.54 10.99
CA TYR A 80 -3.13 -9.84 9.75
C TYR A 80 -3.64 -10.61 8.52
N LYS A 81 -3.32 -11.90 8.40
CA LYS A 81 -3.68 -12.72 7.23
C LYS A 81 -4.99 -13.48 7.41
N GLY A 82 -5.72 -13.67 6.33
CA GLY A 82 -7.02 -14.34 6.32
C GLY A 82 -8.14 -13.48 5.74
N TYR A 83 -9.34 -14.05 5.72
CA TYR A 83 -10.53 -13.44 5.12
C TYR A 83 -11.10 -12.30 5.96
N PHE A 84 -11.63 -11.27 5.31
CA PHE A 84 -12.45 -10.22 5.91
C PHE A 84 -13.73 -10.01 5.08
N PRO A 85 -14.92 -9.95 5.71
CA PRO A 85 -16.18 -9.73 5.02
C PRO A 85 -16.38 -8.25 4.65
N CYS A 86 -17.39 -7.99 3.82
CA CYS A 86 -17.91 -6.64 3.64
C CYS A 86 -18.31 -6.05 4.99
N GLN A 87 -17.73 -4.90 5.34
CA GLN A 87 -18.09 -4.19 6.54
C GLN A 87 -19.24 -3.22 6.24
N PRO A 88 -20.23 -3.08 7.14
CA PRO A 88 -21.20 -2.00 7.03
C PRO A 88 -20.46 -0.66 7.08
N ALA A 89 -20.99 0.32 6.39
CA ALA A 89 -20.60 1.71 6.55
C ALA A 89 -20.58 2.06 8.05
N ALA A 90 -19.41 2.29 8.64
CA ALA A 90 -19.35 2.78 10.01
C ALA A 90 -20.03 4.15 10.04
N ASN A 91 -20.98 4.37 10.96
CA ASN A 91 -21.75 5.60 11.05
C ASN A 91 -20.89 6.87 11.25
N GLU A 92 -19.61 6.71 11.58
CA GLU A 92 -18.67 7.80 11.88
C GLU A 92 -17.53 7.92 10.86
N SER A 93 -17.25 6.87 10.08
CA SER A 93 -16.26 6.95 9.02
C SER A 93 -16.99 7.04 7.68
N LYS A 94 -16.74 8.14 6.95
CA LYS A 94 -17.18 8.33 5.55
C LYS A 94 -16.51 7.32 4.59
N THR A 95 -16.18 6.11 5.06
CA THR A 95 -15.52 5.10 4.25
C THR A 95 -16.57 4.35 3.45
N THR A 96 -16.46 4.53 2.13
CA THR A 96 -17.39 4.01 1.12
C THR A 96 -17.03 2.59 0.67
N SER A 97 -16.06 1.96 1.35
CA SER A 97 -15.38 0.72 0.91
C SER A 97 -16.20 -0.54 1.22
N TYR A 98 -17.27 -0.76 0.47
CA TYR A 98 -18.02 -2.01 0.45
C TYR A 98 -17.28 -3.05 -0.41
N LYS A 99 -16.45 -3.84 0.28
CA LYS A 99 -15.64 -4.91 -0.32
C LYS A 99 -15.36 -5.99 0.71
N GLU A 100 -15.21 -7.22 0.25
CA GLU A 100 -14.65 -8.33 1.01
C GLU A 100 -13.27 -8.70 0.44
N GLY A 101 -12.47 -9.45 1.19
CA GLY A 101 -11.16 -9.85 0.70
C GLY A 101 -10.47 -10.94 1.49
N LEU A 102 -9.38 -11.45 0.92
CA LEU A 102 -8.52 -12.47 1.51
C LEU A 102 -7.06 -12.01 1.41
N ASP A 103 -6.41 -11.86 2.56
CA ASP A 103 -5.00 -11.52 2.67
C ASP A 103 -4.14 -12.77 2.84
N ILE A 104 -3.18 -12.95 1.94
CA ILE A 104 -2.12 -13.96 2.04
C ILE A 104 -0.75 -13.29 1.82
N GLY A 105 0.32 -13.95 2.21
CA GLY A 105 1.68 -13.51 1.93
C GLY A 105 2.57 -14.69 1.58
N ILE A 106 3.87 -14.46 1.63
CA ILE A 106 4.86 -15.54 1.47
C ILE A 106 4.75 -16.53 2.63
N ASP A 107 4.77 -17.81 2.30
CA ASP A 107 4.98 -18.86 3.28
C ASP A 107 6.45 -18.83 3.72
N VAL A 108 6.66 -18.69 5.03
CA VAL A 108 8.00 -18.64 5.61
C VAL A 108 8.60 -20.04 5.59
N PRO A 109 9.72 -20.28 4.86
CA PRO A 109 10.39 -21.57 4.85
C PRO A 109 10.80 -22.01 6.26
N ALA A 110 10.78 -23.32 6.52
CA ALA A 110 11.05 -23.87 7.84
C ALA A 110 12.43 -23.45 8.36
N GLU A 111 13.40 -23.42 7.47
CA GLU A 111 14.77 -22.99 7.72
C GLU A 111 14.89 -21.51 8.06
N LEU A 112 13.93 -20.65 7.72
CA LEU A 112 13.93 -19.22 8.03
C LEU A 112 13.04 -18.84 9.22
N GLN A 113 12.30 -19.79 9.81
CA GLN A 113 11.44 -19.56 10.98
C GLN A 113 12.17 -18.93 12.18
N HIS A 114 13.46 -19.24 12.33
CA HIS A 114 14.31 -18.70 13.40
C HIS A 114 14.72 -17.22 13.19
N GLN A 115 14.53 -16.68 11.98
CA GLN A 115 14.83 -15.29 11.62
C GLN A 115 13.64 -14.35 11.79
N LEU A 116 12.48 -14.91 12.18
CA LEU A 116 11.27 -14.12 12.37
C LEU A 116 11.41 -13.15 13.55
N PRO A 117 10.81 -11.95 13.44
CA PRO A 117 10.84 -11.00 14.53
C PRO A 117 10.14 -11.53 15.79
N PRO A 118 10.45 -10.96 16.96
CA PRO A 118 9.69 -11.22 18.17
C PRO A 118 8.26 -10.67 18.06
N TRP A 119 7.42 -11.07 19.03
CA TRP A 119 6.10 -10.49 19.19
C TRP A 119 6.20 -8.99 19.53
N PRO A 120 5.33 -8.10 19.01
CA PRO A 120 4.16 -8.36 18.14
C PRO A 120 4.46 -8.41 16.63
N LEU A 121 5.67 -8.04 16.19
CA LEU A 121 6.00 -7.94 14.75
C LEU A 121 5.93 -9.29 14.03
N LYS A 122 6.02 -10.41 14.76
CA LYS A 122 5.79 -11.76 14.22
C LYS A 122 4.45 -11.91 13.49
N HIS A 123 3.43 -11.11 13.82
CA HIS A 123 2.13 -11.12 13.14
C HIS A 123 2.21 -10.81 11.65
N LEU A 124 3.24 -10.08 11.21
CA LEU A 124 3.43 -9.76 9.79
C LEU A 124 3.83 -10.99 8.96
N TYR A 125 4.31 -12.05 9.62
CA TYR A 125 4.76 -13.31 9.02
C TYR A 125 3.87 -14.49 9.41
N GLU A 126 2.60 -14.24 9.73
CA GLU A 126 1.63 -15.29 10.01
C GLU A 126 1.54 -16.32 8.88
N PRO A 127 1.30 -17.61 9.18
CA PRO A 127 0.96 -18.59 8.15
C PRO A 127 -0.29 -18.18 7.39
N ASN A 128 -0.38 -18.52 6.10
CA ASN A 128 -1.58 -18.25 5.32
C ASN A 128 -2.76 -19.09 5.82
N LEU A 129 -3.95 -18.48 6.00
CA LEU A 129 -5.19 -19.22 6.20
C LEU A 129 -5.85 -19.43 4.84
N LEU A 130 -5.86 -20.68 4.37
CA LEU A 130 -6.44 -21.09 3.10
C LEU A 130 -7.55 -22.12 3.33
N PRO A 131 -8.52 -22.26 2.41
CA PRO A 131 -9.50 -23.35 2.47
C PRO A 131 -8.80 -24.70 2.60
N GLN A 132 -9.41 -25.62 3.34
CA GLN A 132 -8.89 -26.97 3.49
C GLN A 132 -8.78 -27.64 2.11
N ALA A 133 -7.65 -28.28 1.84
CA ALA A 133 -7.35 -28.93 0.56
C ALA A 133 -8.02 -30.32 0.46
N ASP A 134 -9.35 -30.37 0.53
CA ASP A 134 -10.15 -31.60 0.55
C ASP A 134 -10.92 -31.87 -0.76
N THR A 135 -10.99 -30.87 -1.63
CA THR A 135 -11.63 -30.92 -2.95
C THR A 135 -10.66 -30.53 -4.06
N PRO A 136 -10.85 -30.99 -5.31
CA PRO A 136 -10.05 -30.53 -6.44
C PRO A 136 -10.02 -29.01 -6.62
N GLU A 137 -11.14 -28.34 -6.35
CA GLU A 137 -11.29 -26.89 -6.48
C GLU A 137 -10.49 -26.14 -5.40
N SER A 138 -10.54 -26.58 -4.14
CA SER A 138 -9.74 -25.98 -3.04
C SER A 138 -8.23 -26.16 -3.23
N VAL A 139 -7.82 -27.31 -3.77
CA VAL A 139 -6.42 -27.58 -4.17
C VAL A 139 -6.02 -26.66 -5.32
N ALA A 140 -6.86 -26.54 -6.35
CA ALA A 140 -6.62 -25.68 -7.50
C ALA A 140 -6.55 -24.20 -7.10
N PHE A 141 -7.41 -23.75 -6.18
CA PHE A 141 -7.39 -22.40 -5.63
C PHE A 141 -6.05 -22.10 -4.96
N SER A 142 -5.65 -22.92 -3.98
CA SER A 142 -4.41 -22.74 -3.23
C SER A 142 -3.19 -22.74 -4.16
N LYS A 143 -3.16 -23.67 -5.14
CA LYS A 143 -2.12 -23.71 -6.15
C LYS A 143 -2.10 -22.45 -7.02
N THR A 144 -3.26 -21.95 -7.43
CA THR A 144 -3.38 -20.74 -8.26
C THR A 144 -2.84 -19.51 -7.54
N LEU A 145 -3.15 -19.36 -6.25
CA LEU A 145 -2.63 -18.25 -5.46
C LEU A 145 -1.12 -18.35 -5.27
N SER A 146 -0.60 -19.54 -4.98
CA SER A 146 0.85 -19.79 -4.86
C SER A 146 1.59 -19.52 -6.17
N ASP A 147 1.08 -20.04 -7.29
CA ASP A 147 1.64 -19.81 -8.63
C ASP A 147 1.64 -18.30 -8.96
N HIS A 148 0.52 -17.60 -8.73
CA HIS A 148 0.40 -16.17 -8.99
C HIS A 148 1.31 -15.32 -8.10
N LEU A 149 1.40 -15.66 -6.80
CA LEU A 149 2.29 -14.99 -5.85
C LEU A 149 3.75 -15.07 -6.32
N ALA A 150 4.19 -16.23 -6.82
CA ALA A 150 5.53 -16.38 -7.39
C ALA A 150 5.73 -15.53 -8.66
N VAL A 151 4.71 -15.41 -9.51
CA VAL A 151 4.74 -14.56 -10.71
C VAL A 151 4.93 -13.08 -10.36
N VAL A 152 4.10 -12.55 -9.46
CA VAL A 152 4.16 -11.12 -9.08
C VAL A 152 5.43 -10.78 -8.29
N GLN A 153 5.99 -11.72 -7.54
CA GLN A 153 7.31 -11.55 -6.91
C GLN A 153 8.43 -11.43 -7.93
N ARG A 154 8.50 -12.35 -8.91
CA ARG A 154 9.49 -12.28 -9.98
C ARG A 154 9.36 -11.00 -10.79
N ALA A 155 8.13 -10.60 -11.12
CA ALA A 155 7.86 -9.34 -11.81
C ALA A 155 8.33 -8.13 -10.98
N SER A 156 8.08 -8.14 -9.67
CA SER A 156 8.54 -7.08 -8.76
C SER A 156 10.07 -6.99 -8.73
N HIS A 157 10.78 -8.12 -8.61
CA HIS A 157 12.24 -8.18 -8.70
C HIS A 157 12.75 -7.60 -10.02
N ALA A 158 12.19 -8.04 -11.14
CA ALA A 158 12.58 -7.56 -12.47
C ALA A 158 12.40 -6.03 -12.61
N ILE A 159 11.27 -5.50 -12.15
CA ILE A 159 10.99 -4.05 -12.19
C ILE A 159 11.99 -3.29 -11.31
N MET A 160 12.26 -3.76 -10.09
CA MET A 160 13.23 -3.13 -9.20
C MET A 160 14.65 -3.17 -9.79
N SER A 161 15.04 -4.28 -10.45
CA SER A 161 16.33 -4.38 -11.14
C SER A 161 16.46 -3.40 -12.29
N VAL A 162 15.42 -3.26 -13.10
CA VAL A 162 15.39 -2.32 -14.24
C VAL A 162 15.41 -0.87 -13.74
N LEU A 163 14.75 -0.57 -12.63
CA LEU A 163 14.84 0.72 -11.97
C LEU A 163 16.26 1.00 -11.49
N ALA A 164 16.92 0.03 -10.86
CA ALA A 164 18.32 0.19 -10.44
C ALA A 164 19.24 0.51 -11.63
N VAL A 165 19.12 -0.24 -12.74
CA VAL A 165 19.86 0.03 -13.98
C VAL A 165 19.57 1.43 -14.52
N GLY A 166 18.30 1.85 -14.55
CA GLY A 166 17.91 3.20 -15.00
C GLY A 166 18.48 4.32 -14.12
N LEU A 167 18.73 4.04 -12.84
CA LEU A 167 19.41 4.95 -11.92
C LEU A 167 20.94 4.94 -12.07
N GLY A 168 21.50 4.08 -12.93
CA GLY A 168 22.94 3.87 -13.07
C GLY A 168 23.55 3.03 -11.95
N LEU A 169 22.73 2.22 -11.27
CA LEU A 169 23.13 1.32 -10.18
C LEU A 169 23.22 -0.13 -10.69
N PRO A 170 23.91 -1.03 -9.97
CA PRO A 170 23.87 -2.47 -10.23
C PRO A 170 22.43 -3.00 -10.24
N SER A 171 22.11 -3.97 -11.12
CA SER A 171 20.76 -4.51 -11.27
C SER A 171 20.21 -5.20 -10.02
N ASP A 172 21.08 -5.62 -9.11
CA ASP A 172 20.74 -6.27 -7.84
C ASP A 172 20.70 -5.29 -6.65
N TYR A 173 20.90 -3.99 -6.87
CA TYR A 173 21.06 -2.98 -5.82
C TYR A 173 19.94 -2.99 -4.77
N PHE A 174 18.68 -3.18 -5.19
CA PHE A 174 17.53 -3.20 -4.29
C PHE A 174 17.21 -4.58 -3.70
N LEU A 175 17.77 -5.67 -4.24
CA LEU A 175 17.45 -7.04 -3.83
C LEU A 175 17.63 -7.28 -2.33
N PRO A 176 18.69 -6.77 -1.66
CA PRO A 176 18.88 -6.94 -0.21
C PRO A 176 17.78 -6.33 0.68
N LEU A 177 16.97 -5.42 0.14
CA LEU A 177 15.83 -4.84 0.87
C LEU A 177 14.70 -5.86 1.04
N PHE A 178 14.64 -6.89 0.20
CA PHE A 178 13.51 -7.82 0.14
C PHE A 178 13.92 -9.23 0.56
N GLU A 179 15.15 -9.65 0.29
CA GLU A 179 15.62 -10.99 0.63
C GLU A 179 16.15 -11.12 2.06
N PRO A 180 15.88 -12.24 2.76
CA PRO A 180 15.21 -13.44 2.25
C PRO A 180 13.68 -13.47 2.45
N LEU A 181 13.11 -12.56 3.24
CA LEU A 181 11.71 -12.61 3.68
C LEU A 181 11.02 -11.24 3.62
N PRO A 182 10.49 -10.82 2.45
CA PRO A 182 9.82 -9.55 2.33
C PRO A 182 8.46 -9.58 3.03
N LEU A 183 7.96 -8.41 3.44
CA LEU A 183 6.63 -8.25 4.08
C LEU A 183 5.46 -8.29 3.10
N SER A 184 5.73 -8.71 1.86
CA SER A 184 4.80 -8.59 0.76
C SER A 184 3.50 -9.37 0.97
N THR A 185 2.39 -8.75 0.57
CA THR A 185 1.04 -9.27 0.78
C THR A 185 0.29 -9.30 -0.54
N LEU A 186 -0.30 -10.45 -0.87
CA LEU A 186 -1.28 -10.59 -1.94
C LEU A 186 -2.68 -10.49 -1.33
N ARG A 187 -3.49 -9.59 -1.84
CA ARG A 187 -4.86 -9.40 -1.38
C ARG A 187 -5.81 -9.68 -2.52
N LEU A 188 -6.68 -10.66 -2.37
CA LEU A 188 -7.84 -10.81 -3.25
C LEU A 188 -8.93 -9.88 -2.76
N ILE A 189 -9.58 -9.16 -3.66
CA ILE A 189 -10.66 -8.24 -3.34
C ILE A 189 -11.85 -8.52 -4.25
N HIS A 190 -13.02 -8.64 -3.64
CA HIS A 190 -14.31 -8.66 -4.31
C HIS A 190 -15.14 -7.45 -3.88
N TYR A 191 -15.63 -6.73 -4.88
CA TYR A 191 -16.56 -5.61 -4.74
C TYR A 191 -17.91 -6.10 -5.25
N PRO A 192 -18.84 -6.49 -4.36
CA PRO A 192 -20.12 -7.02 -4.78
C PRO A 192 -20.96 -5.97 -5.48
N TYR A 193 -21.86 -6.41 -6.36
CA TYR A 193 -22.87 -5.53 -6.96
C TYR A 193 -23.70 -4.83 -5.88
N ARG A 194 -23.81 -3.50 -5.98
CA ARG A 194 -24.66 -2.67 -5.11
C ARG A 194 -25.90 -2.22 -5.89
N PRO A 195 -27.11 -2.75 -5.60
CA PRO A 195 -28.32 -2.35 -6.30
C PRO A 195 -28.63 -0.85 -6.13
N PRO A 196 -29.18 -0.17 -7.16
CA PRO A 196 -29.49 1.28 -7.15
C PRO A 196 -30.55 1.78 -6.16
N ALA A 197 -30.90 1.04 -5.11
CA ALA A 197 -31.87 1.49 -4.11
C ALA A 197 -31.55 0.92 -2.73
N ALA A 198 -30.60 1.58 -2.07
CA ALA A 198 -30.57 1.75 -0.62
C ALA A 198 -29.84 3.08 -0.36
N ALA A 199 -30.60 4.17 -0.51
CA ALA A 199 -30.17 5.55 -0.20
C ALA A 199 -29.76 5.78 1.27
N ASP A 200 -29.64 4.70 2.06
CA ASP A 200 -29.20 4.66 3.45
C ASP A 200 -27.77 4.12 3.61
N THR A 201 -27.00 3.95 2.53
CA THR A 201 -25.57 3.62 2.67
C THR A 201 -24.73 4.90 2.69
N SER A 202 -23.82 5.02 3.68
CA SER A 202 -22.95 6.19 3.84
C SER A 202 -22.15 6.56 2.58
N ALA A 203 -22.01 5.63 1.62
CA ALA A 203 -21.31 5.85 0.36
C ALA A 203 -22.04 6.81 -0.60
N GLU A 204 -23.37 6.78 -0.65
CA GLU A 204 -24.16 7.75 -1.43
C GLU A 204 -24.28 9.08 -0.69
N ALA A 205 -24.37 9.06 0.64
CA ALA A 205 -24.35 10.26 1.47
C ALA A 205 -22.98 10.96 1.52
N ALA A 206 -21.88 10.24 1.27
CA ALA A 206 -20.53 10.79 1.20
C ALA A 206 -20.19 11.40 -0.18
N ALA A 207 -20.93 11.04 -1.24
CA ALA A 207 -20.78 11.67 -2.53
C ALA A 207 -21.41 13.08 -2.50
N THR A 208 -20.59 14.10 -2.78
CA THR A 208 -21.10 15.47 -2.97
C THR A 208 -21.82 15.56 -4.32
N GLU A 209 -22.80 16.44 -4.47
CA GLU A 209 -23.49 16.66 -5.75
C GLU A 209 -22.47 16.83 -6.89
N GLY A 210 -22.50 15.90 -7.87
CA GLY A 210 -21.61 15.90 -9.03
C GLY A 210 -20.35 15.01 -8.93
N GLU A 211 -20.03 14.45 -7.76
CA GLU A 211 -18.92 13.50 -7.61
C GLU A 211 -19.40 12.03 -7.73
N PRO A 212 -18.59 11.13 -8.32
CA PRO A 212 -18.96 9.72 -8.43
C PRO A 212 -18.91 9.03 -7.05
N VAL A 213 -19.78 8.04 -6.87
CA VAL A 213 -19.66 7.09 -5.75
C VAL A 213 -18.39 6.27 -5.95
N LEU A 214 -17.64 6.04 -4.87
CA LEU A 214 -16.36 5.33 -4.91
C LEU A 214 -16.44 4.00 -4.14
N HIS A 215 -15.90 2.94 -4.73
CA HIS A 215 -15.55 1.71 -4.02
C HIS A 215 -14.29 1.87 -3.17
N CYS A 216 -13.37 2.74 -3.59
CA CYS A 216 -12.17 3.08 -2.85
C CYS A 216 -11.93 4.58 -2.98
N SER A 217 -11.90 5.27 -1.84
CA SER A 217 -11.57 6.70 -1.77
C SER A 217 -10.17 6.97 -2.35
N GLU A 218 -9.94 8.22 -2.72
CA GLU A 218 -8.62 8.65 -3.20
C GLU A 218 -7.53 8.42 -2.14
N HIS A 219 -6.45 7.75 -2.53
CA HIS A 219 -5.29 7.50 -1.67
C HIS A 219 -4.03 7.29 -2.51
N THR A 220 -2.88 7.27 -1.83
CA THR A 220 -1.65 6.66 -2.31
C THR A 220 -1.45 5.34 -1.58
N ASP A 221 -0.80 4.38 -2.23
CA ASP A 221 -0.30 3.20 -1.50
C ASP A 221 0.86 3.65 -0.61
N SER A 222 0.87 3.25 0.65
CA SER A 222 1.93 3.64 1.60
C SER A 222 3.27 2.92 1.34
N GLY A 223 3.21 1.81 0.61
CA GLY A 223 4.28 0.82 0.46
C GLY A 223 5.42 1.18 -0.49
N PHE A 224 6.08 0.15 -0.98
CA PHE A 224 7.12 0.25 -2.01
C PHE A 224 6.54 0.24 -3.43
N LEU A 225 6.01 -0.91 -3.85
CA LEU A 225 5.54 -1.16 -5.21
C LEU A 225 4.27 -2.01 -5.14
N THR A 226 3.27 -1.67 -5.93
CA THR A 226 2.04 -2.47 -6.07
C THR A 226 1.99 -3.05 -7.48
N ILE A 227 1.69 -4.35 -7.60
CA ILE A 227 1.33 -5.02 -8.85
C ILE A 227 -0.11 -5.48 -8.76
N LEU A 228 -0.97 -5.04 -9.68
CA LEU A 228 -2.41 -5.16 -9.59
C LEU A 228 -2.97 -5.88 -10.80
N ALA A 229 -3.64 -7.02 -10.55
CA ALA A 229 -4.55 -7.60 -11.52
C ALA A 229 -5.92 -6.91 -11.43
N THR A 230 -6.34 -6.26 -12.52
CA THR A 230 -7.67 -5.66 -12.65
C THR A 230 -8.63 -6.52 -13.46
N PHE A 231 -8.12 -7.55 -14.15
CA PHE A 231 -8.87 -8.27 -15.17
C PHE A 231 -9.43 -7.30 -16.23
N ASP A 232 -10.61 -7.58 -16.76
CA ASP A 232 -11.35 -6.66 -17.64
C ASP A 232 -12.22 -5.63 -16.87
N PHE A 233 -12.05 -5.50 -15.54
CA PHE A 233 -12.90 -4.61 -14.74
C PHE A 233 -12.43 -3.16 -14.79
N LYS A 234 -13.37 -2.25 -15.11
CA LYS A 234 -13.17 -0.80 -15.11
C LYS A 234 -13.23 -0.22 -13.68
N GLY A 235 -13.01 1.09 -13.59
CA GLY A 235 -13.25 1.90 -12.39
C GLY A 235 -12.00 2.45 -11.72
N LEU A 236 -10.82 1.90 -12.00
CA LEU A 236 -9.55 2.47 -11.50
C LEU A 236 -9.27 3.81 -12.19
N GLN A 237 -9.05 4.85 -11.40
CA GLN A 237 -8.66 6.17 -11.87
C GLN A 237 -7.38 6.64 -11.17
N ILE A 238 -6.52 7.34 -11.90
CA ILE A 238 -5.34 8.02 -11.36
C ILE A 238 -5.48 9.53 -11.51
N LEU A 239 -4.90 10.27 -10.58
CA LEU A 239 -4.85 11.73 -10.63
C LEU A 239 -3.60 12.18 -11.41
N THR A 240 -3.80 12.83 -12.56
CA THR A 240 -2.70 13.35 -13.36
C THR A 240 -2.09 14.61 -12.73
N GLY A 241 -0.87 14.98 -13.16
CA GLY A 241 -0.16 16.15 -12.64
C GLY A 241 -0.87 17.49 -12.83
N ASP A 242 -1.82 17.58 -13.76
CA ASP A 242 -2.70 18.74 -13.97
C ASP A 242 -4.02 18.65 -13.17
N GLY A 243 -4.12 17.73 -12.21
CA GLY A 243 -5.23 17.64 -11.26
C GLY A 243 -6.49 16.98 -11.81
N ARG A 244 -6.40 16.24 -12.93
CA ARG A 244 -7.56 15.55 -13.53
C ARG A 244 -7.55 14.06 -13.22
N TRP A 245 -8.72 13.52 -12.91
CA TRP A 245 -8.92 12.08 -12.84
C TRP A 245 -8.97 11.48 -14.24
N VAL A 246 -8.17 10.45 -14.50
CA VAL A 246 -8.19 9.70 -15.75
C VAL A 246 -8.35 8.21 -15.48
N ASP A 247 -9.17 7.54 -16.29
CA ASP A 247 -9.34 6.10 -16.20
C ASP A 247 -8.07 5.38 -16.61
N VAL A 248 -7.71 4.35 -15.85
CA VAL A 248 -6.78 3.31 -16.27
C VAL A 248 -7.61 2.25 -16.99
N PRO A 249 -7.53 2.14 -18.33
CA PRO A 249 -8.36 1.19 -19.06
C PRO A 249 -7.95 -0.25 -18.69
N PRO A 250 -8.92 -1.13 -18.39
CA PRO A 250 -8.62 -2.53 -18.19
C PRO A 250 -8.11 -3.13 -19.50
N ARG A 251 -7.20 -4.08 -19.38
CA ARG A 251 -6.63 -4.79 -20.52
C ARG A 251 -6.42 -6.24 -20.14
N PRO A 252 -6.88 -7.19 -20.98
CA PRO A 252 -6.62 -8.60 -20.77
C PRO A 252 -5.12 -8.89 -20.71
N ASP A 253 -4.74 -9.87 -19.88
CA ASP A 253 -3.37 -10.38 -19.71
C ASP A 253 -2.33 -9.31 -19.33
N VAL A 254 -2.77 -8.24 -18.67
CA VAL A 254 -1.93 -7.11 -18.25
C VAL A 254 -2.06 -6.89 -16.74
N LEU A 255 -0.93 -6.61 -16.09
CA LEU A 255 -0.91 -6.15 -14.70
C LEU A 255 -0.58 -4.65 -14.66
N VAL A 256 -1.27 -3.91 -13.80
CA VAL A 256 -0.97 -2.50 -13.51
C VAL A 256 0.10 -2.46 -12.42
N VAL A 257 1.04 -1.53 -12.53
CA VAL A 257 2.11 -1.33 -11.55
C VAL A 257 2.10 0.12 -11.10
N ASN A 258 2.20 0.35 -9.79
CA ASN A 258 2.38 1.69 -9.25
C ASN A 258 3.35 1.75 -8.07
N ILE A 259 3.87 2.95 -7.84
CA ILE A 259 4.80 3.25 -6.75
C ILE A 259 4.03 3.70 -5.52
N GLY A 260 4.46 3.24 -4.35
CA GLY A 260 3.96 3.70 -3.07
C GLY A 260 4.84 4.78 -2.43
N ASP A 261 4.33 5.36 -1.35
CA ASP A 261 4.93 6.50 -0.65
C ASP A 261 6.32 6.20 -0.11
N THR A 262 6.59 4.95 0.31
CA THR A 262 7.91 4.58 0.86
C THR A 262 8.99 4.66 -0.20
N LEU A 263 8.76 4.08 -1.38
CA LEU A 263 9.73 4.16 -2.48
C LEU A 263 9.84 5.57 -3.05
N ALA A 264 8.73 6.31 -3.14
CA ALA A 264 8.76 7.73 -3.52
C ALA A 264 9.67 8.55 -2.57
N LYS A 265 9.54 8.37 -1.25
CA LYS A 265 10.39 9.04 -0.26
C LYS A 265 11.85 8.60 -0.34
N LEU A 266 12.11 7.30 -0.42
CA LEU A 266 13.46 6.75 -0.51
C LEU A 266 14.20 7.16 -1.78
N SER A 267 13.47 7.45 -2.85
CA SER A 267 14.05 8.00 -4.07
C SER A 267 14.41 9.49 -3.99
N GLY A 268 14.12 10.15 -2.86
CA GLY A 268 14.27 11.59 -2.68
C GLY A 268 13.19 12.40 -3.40
N GLY A 269 12.00 11.82 -3.61
CA GLY A 269 10.92 12.43 -4.38
C GLY A 269 11.06 12.29 -5.89
N ARG A 270 12.01 11.48 -6.36
CA ARG A 270 12.26 11.22 -7.79
C ARG A 270 11.15 10.37 -8.42
N PHE A 271 10.67 9.35 -7.71
CA PHE A 271 9.53 8.55 -8.12
C PHE A 271 8.24 9.08 -7.52
N LYS A 272 7.14 9.00 -8.27
CA LYS A 272 5.85 9.52 -7.84
C LYS A 272 4.95 8.43 -7.29
N ALA A 273 4.53 8.59 -6.04
CA ALA A 273 3.36 7.89 -5.51
C ALA A 273 2.10 8.63 -5.98
N THR A 274 1.44 8.09 -6.99
CA THR A 274 0.31 8.77 -7.64
C THR A 274 -1.00 8.41 -6.96
N ARG A 275 -1.77 9.45 -6.64
CA ARG A 275 -3.10 9.31 -6.03
C ARG A 275 -4.00 8.56 -7.00
N HIS A 276 -4.72 7.58 -6.49
CA HIS A 276 -5.65 6.77 -7.25
C HIS A 276 -6.93 6.49 -6.46
N ARG A 277 -8.02 6.23 -7.17
CA ARG A 277 -9.34 5.90 -6.61
C ARG A 277 -10.03 4.83 -7.43
N VAL A 278 -11.08 4.21 -6.89
CA VAL A 278 -11.91 3.25 -7.62
C VAL A 278 -13.36 3.72 -7.64
N VAL A 279 -13.86 4.04 -8.83
CA VAL A 279 -15.25 4.43 -9.07
C VAL A 279 -16.18 3.21 -8.96
N ASP A 280 -17.30 3.38 -8.26
CA ASP A 280 -18.40 2.42 -8.22
C ASP A 280 -19.24 2.55 -9.51
N LEU A 281 -19.03 1.61 -10.43
CA LEU A 281 -19.75 1.53 -11.70
C LEU A 281 -21.03 0.68 -11.60
N ARG A 282 -21.52 0.42 -10.38
CA ARG A 282 -22.69 -0.42 -10.09
C ARG A 282 -22.60 -1.79 -10.76
N GLN A 283 -21.41 -2.37 -10.70
CA GLN A 283 -21.11 -3.69 -11.25
C GLN A 283 -20.25 -4.43 -10.25
N GLU A 284 -20.42 -5.74 -10.21
CA GLU A 284 -19.47 -6.61 -9.51
C GLU A 284 -18.07 -6.43 -10.09
N ARG A 285 -17.06 -6.42 -9.22
CA ARG A 285 -15.67 -6.24 -9.62
C ARG A 285 -14.75 -7.10 -8.76
N TYR A 286 -13.73 -7.66 -9.39
CA TYR A 286 -12.62 -8.32 -8.71
C TYR A 286 -11.32 -7.59 -8.97
N SER A 287 -10.40 -7.65 -8.02
CA SER A 287 -9.01 -7.25 -8.24
C SER A 287 -8.07 -7.95 -7.28
N VAL A 288 -6.83 -8.13 -7.70
CA VAL A 288 -5.80 -8.81 -6.90
C VAL A 288 -4.55 -7.94 -6.84
N PRO A 289 -4.45 -6.96 -5.92
CA PRO A 289 -3.21 -6.28 -5.63
C PRO A 289 -2.21 -7.18 -4.89
N PHE A 290 -0.96 -7.09 -5.31
CA PHE A 290 0.22 -7.56 -4.61
C PHE A 290 1.02 -6.34 -4.16
N PHE A 291 1.12 -6.15 -2.86
CA PHE A 291 1.94 -5.11 -2.24
C PHE A 291 3.32 -5.70 -2.00
N TYR A 292 4.30 -5.21 -2.75
CA TYR A 292 5.69 -5.65 -2.67
C TYR A 292 6.44 -4.74 -1.71
N GLU A 293 6.82 -5.30 -0.56
CA GLU A 293 7.32 -4.54 0.59
C GLU A 293 8.68 -5.08 1.05
N PRO A 294 9.59 -4.21 1.53
CA PRO A 294 10.85 -4.63 2.13
C PRO A 294 10.66 -5.58 3.32
N ARG A 295 11.76 -6.19 3.77
CA ARG A 295 11.76 -6.92 5.05
C ARG A 295 11.48 -5.98 6.22
N TYR A 296 10.97 -6.54 7.31
CA TYR A 296 10.58 -5.76 8.49
C TYR A 296 11.71 -4.97 9.14
N ASP A 297 12.96 -5.43 8.98
CA ASP A 297 14.16 -4.91 9.62
C ASP A 297 14.95 -3.93 8.74
N VAL A 298 14.43 -3.59 7.56
CA VAL A 298 15.10 -2.65 6.65
C VAL A 298 15.05 -1.24 7.21
N ASP A 299 16.24 -0.62 7.32
CA ASP A 299 16.37 0.81 7.60
C ASP A 299 16.00 1.64 6.36
N ILE A 300 14.79 2.20 6.38
CA ILE A 300 14.27 3.10 5.35
C ILE A 300 14.46 4.59 5.69
N SER A 301 15.32 4.93 6.65
CA SER A 301 15.53 6.32 7.08
C SER A 301 16.38 7.15 6.09
N LYS A 302 17.06 6.50 5.14
CA LYS A 302 18.01 7.14 4.22
C LYS A 302 17.60 6.96 2.76
N PRO A 303 17.54 8.03 1.96
CA PRO A 303 17.36 7.92 0.51
C PRO A 303 18.51 7.14 -0.15
N PHE A 304 18.21 6.37 -1.19
CA PHE A 304 19.23 5.65 -1.97
C PHE A 304 19.90 6.53 -3.05
N THR A 305 19.39 7.73 -3.29
CA THR A 305 19.98 8.70 -4.20
C THR A 305 20.81 9.74 -3.44
N HIS A 306 22.12 9.78 -3.67
CA HIS A 306 23.01 10.83 -3.11
C HIS A 306 22.85 12.20 -3.81
N ARG A 307 21.99 12.32 -4.83
CA ARG A 307 21.66 13.58 -5.49
C ARG A 307 20.23 13.98 -5.12
N PRO A 308 20.05 15.02 -4.28
CA PRO A 308 18.77 15.69 -4.17
C PRO A 308 18.33 16.15 -5.56
N LEU A 309 17.04 16.05 -5.88
CA LEU A 309 16.45 16.86 -6.94
C LEU A 309 16.82 18.31 -6.65
N GLN A 310 17.65 18.91 -7.50
CA GLN A 310 17.71 20.35 -7.53
C GLN A 310 16.32 20.81 -7.93
N ALA A 311 15.62 21.49 -7.01
CA ALA A 311 14.41 22.21 -7.35
C ALA A 311 14.75 23.06 -8.58
N GLU A 312 14.05 22.83 -9.69
CA GLU A 312 14.21 23.68 -10.86
C GLU A 312 13.88 25.10 -10.41
N GLY A 313 14.92 25.92 -10.29
CA GLY A 313 14.78 27.31 -9.93
C GLY A 313 13.97 27.98 -11.03
N GLU A 314 12.85 28.59 -10.64
CA GLU A 314 12.20 29.60 -11.46
C GLU A 314 13.27 30.57 -11.95
N ALA A 315 13.55 30.51 -13.25
CA ALA A 315 14.42 31.45 -13.92
C ALA A 315 13.75 32.83 -13.89
N SER A 316 14.03 33.61 -12.85
CA SER A 316 13.72 35.03 -12.86
C SER A 316 14.65 35.73 -13.87
N PRO A 317 14.15 36.55 -14.81
CA PRO A 317 15.01 37.21 -15.78
C PRO A 317 15.88 38.25 -15.08
N LYS A 318 17.20 38.12 -15.25
CA LYS A 318 18.19 39.11 -14.83
C LYS A 318 17.94 40.45 -15.52
N SER A 319 17.44 41.44 -14.80
CA SER A 319 17.54 42.85 -15.20
C SER A 319 18.84 43.45 -14.66
N HIS A 320 19.55 44.16 -15.53
CA HIS A 320 20.81 44.84 -15.25
C HIS A 320 20.57 46.21 -14.59
N GLY A 321 21.35 46.50 -13.54
CA GLY A 321 21.96 47.82 -13.31
C GLY A 321 21.10 48.93 -12.67
N GLY A 322 21.54 49.40 -11.50
CA GLY A 322 21.38 50.78 -11.04
C GLY A 322 20.64 50.99 -9.71
N SER A 323 21.35 51.48 -8.71
CA SER A 323 20.79 52.16 -7.51
C SER A 323 21.17 53.65 -7.57
N PRO A 324 20.52 54.58 -6.83
CA PRO A 324 19.13 54.67 -6.32
C PRO A 324 18.50 56.07 -6.68
N PRO A 325 17.35 56.49 -6.09
CA PRO A 325 17.46 57.32 -4.88
C PRO A 325 16.38 57.09 -3.80
N ARG A 326 16.75 57.49 -2.58
CA ARG A 326 15.91 57.62 -1.38
C ARG A 326 14.76 58.61 -1.61
N THR A 327 13.55 58.27 -1.15
CA THR A 327 12.56 59.26 -0.70
C THR A 327 11.97 58.79 0.63
N LEU A 328 12.18 59.59 1.67
CA LEU A 328 11.49 59.55 2.95
C LEU A 328 10.09 60.15 2.76
N LEU A 329 9.05 59.47 3.27
CA LEU A 329 7.85 60.17 3.72
C LEU A 329 7.26 59.49 4.94
N ALA A 330 6.87 60.33 5.89
CA ALA A 330 6.69 60.03 7.29
C ALA A 330 5.34 59.38 7.64
N VAL A 331 5.37 58.74 8.80
CA VAL A 331 4.33 58.04 9.56
C VAL A 331 3.16 58.97 9.97
N PRO A 332 2.03 58.41 10.41
CA PRO A 332 1.68 58.63 11.81
C PRO A 332 1.38 57.33 12.59
N ARG A 333 1.96 57.25 13.79
CA ARG A 333 1.70 56.23 14.83
C ARG A 333 0.41 56.59 15.60
N MET A 334 -0.43 55.59 15.82
CA MET A 334 -1.26 55.39 17.04
C MET A 334 -1.25 53.87 17.27
N SER A 335 -0.37 53.36 18.12
CA SER A 335 -0.51 53.11 19.57
C SER A 335 -0.94 51.67 19.86
N ASP A 336 0.07 50.89 20.25
CA ASP A 336 0.10 49.79 21.21
C ASP A 336 -0.98 48.70 21.14
N HIS A 337 -0.61 47.55 20.56
CA HIS A 337 -0.70 46.25 21.24
C HIS A 337 0.16 45.19 20.53
N LEU A 338 0.94 44.46 21.35
CA LEU A 338 1.57 43.14 21.09
C LEU A 338 2.86 43.10 20.23
N LEU A 339 4.00 43.39 20.88
CA LEU A 339 5.26 42.74 20.58
C LEU A 339 5.41 41.51 21.49
N ALA A 340 5.48 40.30 20.91
CA ALA A 340 6.52 39.31 21.22
C ALA A 340 6.27 37.95 20.53
N HIS A 341 7.24 37.60 19.68
CA HIS A 341 7.77 36.26 19.37
C HIS A 341 7.34 35.56 18.06
N PRO A 342 8.31 35.29 17.17
CA PRO A 342 8.10 34.47 15.98
C PRO A 342 8.01 33.00 16.37
N GLN A 343 6.96 32.29 15.95
CA GLN A 343 6.94 30.83 16.04
C GLN A 343 7.95 30.26 15.03
N LYS A 344 9.09 29.85 15.57
CA LYS A 344 10.00 28.90 14.95
C LYS A 344 9.23 27.58 14.76
N THR A 345 9.15 27.08 13.54
CA THR A 345 8.95 25.65 13.30
C THR A 345 10.05 24.87 14.05
N PRO A 346 9.71 23.87 14.88
CA PRO A 346 10.74 23.10 15.56
C PRO A 346 11.50 22.23 14.54
N PRO A 347 12.82 22.07 14.67
CA PRO A 347 13.54 21.03 13.95
C PRO A 347 13.05 19.66 14.42
N PHE A 348 12.82 18.73 13.49
CA PHE A 348 12.51 17.35 13.80
C PHE A 348 13.62 16.74 14.67
N PRO A 349 13.31 16.14 15.83
CA PRO A 349 14.32 15.46 16.61
C PRO A 349 14.73 14.18 15.87
N HIS A 350 16.02 13.92 15.79
CA HIS A 350 16.55 12.60 15.48
C HIS A 350 15.95 11.60 16.49
N LEU A 351 15.04 10.75 16.03
CA LEU A 351 14.48 9.70 16.87
C LEU A 351 15.50 8.54 16.95
N PRO A 352 15.86 8.09 18.17
CA PRO A 352 16.67 6.88 18.35
C PRO A 352 15.97 5.65 17.75
N SER A 353 16.74 4.64 17.33
CA SER A 353 16.25 3.41 16.68
C SER A 353 15.16 2.66 17.46
N GLU A 354 15.09 2.83 18.78
CA GLU A 354 14.05 2.25 19.64
C GLU A 354 12.64 2.85 19.45
N TRP A 355 12.52 4.05 18.87
CA TRP A 355 11.23 4.69 18.59
C TRP A 355 10.66 4.36 17.20
N TYR A 356 11.46 3.73 16.33
CA TYR A 356 11.03 3.30 15.00
C TYR A 356 9.93 2.23 15.06
N GLY A 357 10.00 1.35 16.07
CA GLY A 357 8.96 0.37 16.35
C GLY A 357 7.61 1.02 16.71
N VAL A 358 7.63 2.16 17.41
CA VAL A 358 6.41 2.92 17.78
C VAL A 358 5.83 3.66 16.57
N TRP A 359 6.67 4.18 15.67
CA TRP A 359 6.23 4.78 14.42
C TRP A 359 5.68 3.75 13.41
N LEU A 360 6.33 2.58 13.30
CA LEU A 360 5.84 1.46 12.49
C LEU A 360 4.55 0.86 13.07
N LEU A 361 4.43 0.75 14.41
CA LEU A 361 3.17 0.41 15.08
C LEU A 361 2.10 1.50 14.84
N GLY A 362 2.49 2.77 14.74
CA GLY A 362 1.62 3.88 14.34
C GLY A 362 1.14 3.78 12.88
N LYS A 363 1.96 3.26 11.96
CA LYS A 363 1.57 2.99 10.57
C LYS A 363 0.82 1.68 10.38
N ILE A 364 1.09 0.66 11.20
CA ILE A 364 0.21 -0.49 11.39
C ILE A 364 -1.13 0.01 11.92
N LYS A 365 -1.14 1.01 12.82
CA LYS A 365 -2.36 1.70 13.24
C LYS A 365 -3.09 2.36 12.08
N GLU A 366 -2.45 3.06 11.15
CA GLU A 366 -3.12 3.59 9.93
C GLU A 366 -3.61 2.47 8.97
N PHE A 367 -2.86 1.38 8.82
CA PHE A 367 -3.28 0.18 8.06
C PHE A 367 -4.45 -0.56 8.73
N VAL A 368 -4.55 -0.45 10.05
CA VAL A 368 -5.57 -1.06 10.93
C VAL A 368 -6.72 -0.08 11.22
N GLU A 369 -6.56 1.24 11.07
CA GLU A 369 -7.55 2.32 11.31
C GLU A 369 -8.57 2.41 10.18
N TYR A 370 -8.31 1.78 9.03
CA TYR A 370 -9.36 1.36 8.10
C TYR A 370 -10.24 0.21 8.65
N GLY A 371 -10.00 -0.20 9.89
CA GLY A 371 -10.69 -1.25 10.61
C GLY A 371 -11.06 -0.92 12.07
N ASP A 372 -10.22 -0.30 12.90
CA ASP A 372 -10.45 -0.28 14.36
C ASP A 372 -10.64 1.14 14.92
N VAL A 373 -11.79 1.34 15.57
CA VAL A 373 -11.95 2.25 16.73
C VAL A 373 -11.64 1.40 17.96
N LEU A 374 -10.59 1.75 18.72
CA LEU A 374 -10.39 1.19 20.06
C LEU A 374 -10.75 2.25 21.09
N GLU A 375 -11.80 1.98 21.85
CA GLU A 375 -12.07 2.65 23.12
C GLU A 375 -10.87 2.44 24.06
N THR A 376 -10.42 3.54 24.66
CA THR A 376 -9.40 3.58 25.71
C THR A 376 -9.90 2.85 26.95
N VAL A 377 -9.20 1.80 27.37
CA VAL A 377 -9.28 1.31 28.75
C VAL A 377 -8.40 2.24 29.59
N GLU A 378 -9.04 3.10 30.38
CA GLU A 378 -8.36 3.86 31.43
C GLU A 378 -7.79 2.90 32.47
N THR A 379 -6.48 2.92 32.65
CA THR A 379 -5.85 2.29 33.81
C THR A 379 -5.95 3.26 34.98
N GLU A 380 -6.89 3.02 35.89
CA GLU A 380 -6.84 3.63 37.22
C GLU A 380 -5.64 3.09 37.99
N SER A 381 -4.80 4.03 38.44
CA SER A 381 -3.75 3.82 39.41
C SER A 381 -4.35 3.81 40.82
N ASP A 382 -4.10 2.75 41.57
CA ASP A 382 -3.94 2.66 43.03
C ASP A 382 -3.81 1.16 43.33
N GLY A 383 -2.94 0.62 44.16
CA GLY A 383 -2.10 1.08 45.23
C GLY A 383 -1.58 -0.20 45.89
N SER A 384 -0.33 -0.18 46.35
CA SER A 384 0.34 -1.16 47.21
C SER A 384 -0.45 -2.39 47.72
N CYS A 385 0.06 -3.60 47.49
CA CYS A 385 0.27 -4.53 48.61
C CYS A 385 1.20 -5.70 48.23
N GLU A 386 1.99 -6.09 49.22
CA GLU A 386 3.11 -7.02 49.23
C GLU A 386 2.77 -8.46 48.84
N LEU A 387 3.73 -9.15 48.22
CA LEU A 387 3.74 -10.61 48.10
C LEU A 387 4.14 -11.26 49.44
N PRO A 388 3.47 -12.35 49.86
CA PRO A 388 4.10 -13.36 50.69
C PRO A 388 4.40 -14.66 49.88
N PRO A 389 5.48 -15.39 50.20
CA PRO A 389 5.85 -16.63 49.52
C PRO A 389 5.36 -17.87 50.29
N ALA A 390 4.87 -18.89 49.58
CA ALA A 390 4.73 -20.28 50.04
C ALA A 390 4.10 -21.11 48.89
N ALA A 391 4.32 -22.40 48.69
CA ALA A 391 5.22 -23.40 49.25
C ALA A 391 5.07 -24.66 48.36
N MET A 392 6.06 -25.54 48.42
CA MET A 392 6.02 -26.89 47.84
C MET A 392 4.91 -27.77 48.44
N MET A 393 4.57 -28.81 47.66
CA MET A 393 3.92 -30.12 47.96
C MET A 393 2.59 -30.28 47.20
N ALA A 394 2.13 -31.45 46.79
CA ALA A 394 2.66 -32.78 46.44
C ALA A 394 1.41 -33.55 45.94
N ASP A 395 1.60 -34.51 45.04
CA ASP A 395 0.72 -35.62 44.61
C ASP A 395 -0.73 -35.71 45.12
N ALA A 396 -1.67 -35.81 44.16
CA ALA A 396 -2.67 -36.89 44.08
C ALA A 396 -3.20 -37.01 42.64
#